data_AF-A0A6A3E4C1-F1
#
_entry.id   AF-A0A6A3E4C1-F1
#
_cell.length_a   1.000
_cell.length_b   1.000
_cell.length_c   1.000
_cell.angle_alpha   90.00
_cell.angle_beta   90.00
_cell.angle_gamma   90.00
#
_symmetry.space_group_name_H-M   'P 1'
#
loop_
_entity.id
_entity.type
_entity.pdbx_description
1 polymer ?
#
loop_
_entity_poly.entity_id
_entity_poly.type
_entity_poly.pdbx_seq_one_letter_code
_entity_poly.pdbx_strand_id
1 'polypeptide(L)'
;MNLCSLLFTVIASATLTSVGAGRTNHDKVQSFPQPVPVTVSEKAAVKFKPSLQILIACHPYPAVNAAGETSGGLQATGKYDGDCKWSSLGSQVYGRAAWHKDRWAIMYAWYFSKDMYFNHFDEEGHRHNWGSTVVWLDNPAVERPKILAVTTATANGEYDNKKDGPPSCDHGSCDPPFTDYFNDTRPMLKYGIGEYEETATLVLTTEKLGELQDLIIWEQLTEEARDALSETNFGEMALVPFIDDNFNLYLEVYNPFQ
;
A
#
# COMPACT_ATOMS: atom_id res chain seq x y z
N MET A 1 -50.11 -51.50 9.70
CA MET A 1 -49.80 -50.09 9.45
C MET A 1 -48.73 -49.64 10.43
N ASN A 2 -47.57 -49.23 9.90
CA ASN A 2 -46.68 -48.16 10.38
C ASN A 2 -45.21 -48.52 10.15
N LEU A 3 -44.71 -48.07 8.99
CA LEU A 3 -43.32 -48.09 8.59
C LEU A 3 -42.67 -46.82 9.20
N CYS A 4 -41.75 -46.98 10.14
CA CYS A 4 -40.90 -45.88 10.61
C CYS A 4 -39.71 -45.72 9.66
N SER A 5 -39.74 -44.70 8.80
CA SER A 5 -38.59 -44.30 7.99
C SER A 5 -37.63 -43.43 8.81
N LEU A 6 -36.41 -43.91 9.03
CA LEU A 6 -35.28 -43.12 9.54
C LEU A 6 -34.62 -42.40 8.36
N LEU A 7 -34.68 -41.07 8.36
CA LEU A 7 -33.92 -40.20 7.45
C LEU A 7 -32.54 -39.94 8.07
N PHE A 8 -31.48 -40.45 7.45
CA PHE A 8 -30.10 -40.03 7.74
C PHE A 8 -29.76 -38.80 6.90
N THR A 9 -29.69 -37.63 7.53
CA THR A 9 -29.08 -36.43 6.95
C THR A 9 -27.56 -36.56 6.99
N VAL A 10 -26.96 -36.82 5.84
CA VAL A 10 -25.50 -36.75 5.65
C VAL A 10 -25.14 -35.27 5.48
N ILE A 11 -24.55 -34.67 6.51
CA ILE A 11 -23.92 -33.35 6.41
C ILE A 11 -22.52 -33.58 5.83
N ALA A 12 -22.36 -33.30 4.55
CA ALA A 12 -21.05 -33.27 3.91
C ALA A 12 -20.32 -31.99 4.39
N SER A 13 -19.48 -32.13 5.40
CA SER A 13 -18.56 -31.07 5.83
C SER A 13 -17.41 -31.03 4.82
N ALA A 14 -17.50 -30.14 3.83
CA ALA A 14 -16.38 -29.84 2.95
C ALA A 14 -15.34 -29.03 3.76
N THR A 15 -14.28 -29.69 4.20
CA THR A 15 -13.09 -28.99 4.70
C THR A 15 -12.38 -28.37 3.50
N LEU A 16 -12.55 -27.07 3.29
CA LEU A 16 -11.64 -26.30 2.44
C LEU A 16 -10.28 -26.28 3.12
N THR A 17 -9.36 -27.12 2.64
CA THR A 17 -7.94 -26.94 2.93
C THR A 17 -7.45 -25.83 2.00
N SER A 18 -7.34 -24.60 2.48
CA SER A 18 -6.53 -23.59 1.80
C SER A 18 -5.08 -24.09 1.84
N VAL A 19 -4.59 -24.62 0.72
CA VAL A 19 -3.15 -24.77 0.54
C VAL A 19 -2.67 -23.34 0.35
N GLY A 20 -2.17 -22.72 1.42
CA GLY A 20 -1.54 -21.40 1.35
C GLY A 20 -0.54 -21.43 0.20
N ALA A 21 -0.79 -20.61 -0.81
CA ALA A 21 0.04 -20.60 -2.01
C ALA A 21 1.48 -20.21 -1.61
N GLY A 22 2.44 -20.93 -2.19
CA GLY A 22 3.83 -20.91 -1.74
C GLY A 22 4.51 -19.56 -1.95
N ARG A 23 5.69 -19.40 -1.32
CA ARG A 23 6.57 -18.27 -1.60
C ARG A 23 7.26 -18.48 -2.95
N THR A 24 7.37 -17.42 -3.75
CA THR A 24 8.12 -17.40 -5.02
C THR A 24 9.21 -16.33 -4.99
N ASN A 25 10.13 -16.35 -5.95
CA ASN A 25 11.15 -15.31 -6.04
C ASN A 25 10.52 -13.94 -6.29
N HIS A 26 11.12 -12.88 -5.75
CA HIS A 26 10.54 -11.53 -5.82
C HIS A 26 10.34 -11.03 -7.25
N ASP A 27 11.16 -11.50 -8.19
CA ASP A 27 11.12 -11.17 -9.62
C ASP A 27 10.22 -12.11 -10.45
N LYS A 28 9.51 -13.06 -9.80
CA LYS A 28 8.59 -14.02 -10.44
C LYS A 28 7.13 -13.84 -10.04
N VAL A 29 6.83 -12.88 -9.17
CA VAL A 29 5.45 -12.55 -8.83
C VAL A 29 4.82 -11.78 -9.99
N GLN A 30 3.80 -12.36 -10.60
CA GLN A 30 3.05 -11.73 -11.68
C GLN A 30 2.16 -10.61 -11.11
N SER A 31 2.27 -9.39 -11.67
CA SER A 31 1.39 -8.27 -11.35
C SER A 31 -0.05 -8.50 -11.83
N PHE A 32 -0.98 -7.82 -11.17
CA PHE A 32 -2.36 -7.65 -11.60
C PHE A 32 -2.45 -6.45 -12.54
N PRO A 33 -3.05 -6.60 -13.74
CA PRO A 33 -3.37 -5.45 -14.57
C PRO A 33 -4.41 -4.59 -13.87
N GLN A 34 -4.32 -3.27 -14.02
CA GLN A 34 -5.33 -2.37 -13.45
C GLN A 34 -6.71 -2.60 -14.12
N PRO A 35 -7.76 -3.04 -13.39
CA PRO A 35 -9.07 -3.23 -13.97
C PRO A 35 -9.72 -1.90 -14.38
N VAL A 36 -10.69 -1.95 -15.30
CA VAL A 36 -11.52 -0.77 -15.62
C VAL A 36 -12.42 -0.45 -14.42
N PRO A 37 -12.37 0.77 -13.86
CA PRO A 37 -13.13 1.09 -12.66
C PRO A 37 -14.63 1.27 -12.95
N VAL A 38 -15.50 0.62 -12.18
CA VAL A 38 -16.96 0.61 -12.37
C VAL A 38 -17.66 1.37 -11.25
N THR A 39 -17.37 1.03 -10.00
CA THR A 39 -17.99 1.61 -8.81
C THR A 39 -17.44 3.00 -8.49
N VAL A 40 -18.13 3.73 -7.59
CA VAL A 40 -17.68 5.04 -7.10
C VAL A 40 -16.31 4.92 -6.41
N SER A 41 -16.13 3.89 -5.58
CA SER A 41 -14.86 3.61 -4.87
C SER A 41 -13.72 3.40 -5.87
N GLU A 42 -13.90 2.52 -6.85
CA GLU A 42 -12.88 2.21 -7.86
C GLU A 42 -12.51 3.43 -8.70
N LYS A 43 -13.50 4.21 -9.14
CA LYS A 43 -13.27 5.43 -9.93
C LYS A 43 -12.51 6.47 -9.12
N ALA A 44 -12.85 6.65 -7.85
CA ALA A 44 -12.10 7.53 -6.95
C ALA A 44 -10.67 7.02 -6.75
N ALA A 45 -10.48 5.73 -6.50
CA ALA A 45 -9.16 5.13 -6.29
C ALA A 45 -8.25 5.31 -7.52
N VAL A 46 -8.76 5.17 -8.74
CA VAL A 46 -8.00 5.43 -9.97
C VAL A 46 -7.73 6.93 -10.17
N LYS A 47 -8.70 7.80 -9.87
CA LYS A 47 -8.59 9.27 -10.05
C LYS A 47 -7.55 9.91 -9.12
N PHE A 48 -7.49 9.45 -7.87
CA PHE A 48 -6.62 9.98 -6.82
C PHE A 48 -5.35 9.14 -6.61
N LYS A 49 -5.06 8.22 -7.54
CA LYS A 49 -3.87 7.35 -7.49
C LYS A 49 -2.59 8.19 -7.46
N PRO A 50 -1.74 8.05 -6.44
CA PRO A 50 -0.50 8.80 -6.36
C PRO A 50 0.50 8.42 -7.45
N SER A 51 1.35 9.37 -7.85
CA SER A 51 2.60 9.06 -8.56
C SER A 51 3.71 8.84 -7.54
N LEU A 52 4.64 7.94 -7.86
CA LEU A 52 5.74 7.60 -6.98
C LEU A 52 7.08 7.76 -7.69
N GLN A 53 7.89 8.69 -7.18
CA GLN A 53 9.30 8.85 -7.54
C GLN A 53 10.14 7.97 -6.61
N ILE A 54 11.04 7.17 -7.18
CA ILE A 54 12.01 6.40 -6.39
C ILE A 54 13.33 7.15 -6.37
N LEU A 55 13.88 7.37 -5.17
CA LEU A 55 15.21 7.89 -4.94
C LEU A 55 16.22 6.73 -4.89
N ILE A 56 16.96 6.59 -3.80
CA ILE A 56 17.87 5.47 -3.56
C ILE A 56 17.16 4.45 -2.66
N ALA A 57 16.46 3.49 -3.29
CA ALA A 57 15.81 2.36 -2.64
C ALA A 57 15.35 1.32 -3.69
N CYS A 58 14.76 0.21 -3.23
CA CYS A 58 14.04 -0.68 -4.13
C CYS A 58 12.85 0.02 -4.80
N HIS A 59 12.60 -0.32 -6.06
CA HIS A 59 11.35 0.02 -6.73
C HIS A 59 10.21 -0.88 -6.20
N PRO A 60 8.94 -0.49 -6.39
CA PRO A 60 7.80 -1.30 -5.99
C PRO A 60 7.65 -2.57 -6.83
N TYR A 61 7.35 -3.69 -6.17
CA TYR A 61 7.11 -5.01 -6.78
C TYR A 61 5.71 -5.54 -6.41
N PRO A 62 5.16 -6.48 -7.18
CA PRO A 62 4.01 -7.26 -6.76
C PRO A 62 4.38 -8.12 -5.53
N ALA A 63 3.59 -8.00 -4.47
CA ALA A 63 3.76 -8.80 -3.24
C ALA A 63 3.11 -10.18 -3.34
N VAL A 64 2.07 -10.30 -4.16
CA VAL A 64 1.25 -11.49 -4.34
C VAL A 64 0.75 -11.56 -5.79
N ASN A 65 0.56 -12.77 -6.32
CA ASN A 65 -0.09 -12.98 -7.63
C ASN A 65 -1.53 -13.51 -7.49
N ALA A 66 -2.23 -13.70 -8.61
CA ALA A 66 -3.62 -14.16 -8.62
C ALA A 66 -3.84 -15.56 -8.00
N ALA A 67 -2.80 -16.40 -7.98
CA ALA A 67 -2.85 -17.74 -7.37
C ALA A 67 -2.53 -17.72 -5.87
N GLY A 68 -2.25 -16.54 -5.29
CA GLY A 68 -1.87 -16.36 -3.89
C GLY A 68 -0.37 -16.57 -3.61
N GLU A 69 0.48 -16.80 -4.61
CA GLU A 69 1.92 -16.95 -4.36
C GLU A 69 2.52 -15.61 -3.94
N THR A 70 3.18 -15.56 -2.79
CA THR A 70 3.74 -14.32 -2.24
C THR A 70 5.23 -14.17 -2.53
N SER A 71 5.66 -12.90 -2.61
CA SER A 71 7.05 -12.54 -2.83
C SER A 71 7.93 -13.03 -1.69
N GLY A 72 8.99 -13.75 -2.04
CA GLY A 72 10.03 -14.18 -1.12
C GLY A 72 10.92 -13.03 -0.64
N GLY A 73 10.82 -11.85 -1.25
CA GLY A 73 11.65 -10.67 -0.95
C GLY A 73 13.13 -10.89 -1.25
N LEU A 74 13.95 -9.92 -0.83
CA LEU A 74 15.40 -9.95 -0.95
C LEU A 74 16.05 -9.85 0.42
N GLN A 75 17.24 -10.45 0.57
CA GLN A 75 18.05 -10.20 1.75
C GLN A 75 18.54 -8.75 1.74
N ALA A 76 18.50 -8.09 2.90
CA ALA A 76 18.96 -6.71 3.08
C ALA A 76 20.49 -6.62 3.08
N THR A 77 21.10 -6.89 1.93
CA THR A 77 22.55 -6.87 1.72
C THR A 77 22.88 -6.24 0.37
N GLY A 78 24.11 -5.74 0.24
CA GLY A 78 24.59 -5.10 -0.98
C GLY A 78 23.98 -3.71 -1.15
N LYS A 79 23.87 -3.23 -2.40
CA LYS A 79 23.32 -1.88 -2.66
C LYS A 79 21.86 -1.78 -2.23
N TYR A 80 21.44 -0.61 -1.75
CA TYR A 80 20.04 -0.28 -1.41
C TYR A 80 19.04 -0.69 -2.50
N ASP A 81 19.40 -0.44 -3.75
CA ASP A 81 18.58 -0.73 -4.94
C ASP A 81 19.06 -1.99 -5.70
N GLY A 82 20.00 -2.74 -5.14
CA GLY A 82 20.56 -3.96 -5.72
C GLY A 82 19.51 -5.05 -5.90
N ASP A 83 19.44 -5.60 -7.11
CA ASP A 83 18.49 -6.66 -7.54
C ASP A 83 17.00 -6.30 -7.40
N CYS A 84 16.68 -5.02 -7.14
CA CYS A 84 15.31 -4.53 -7.00
C CYS A 84 15.06 -3.18 -7.72
N LYS A 85 15.86 -2.83 -8.73
CA LYS A 85 15.63 -1.62 -9.54
C LYS A 85 14.43 -1.72 -10.47
N TRP A 86 14.10 -2.92 -10.94
CA TRP A 86 13.07 -3.09 -11.96
C TRP A 86 12.57 -4.54 -12.06
N SER A 87 11.30 -4.72 -12.41
CA SER A 87 10.69 -6.03 -12.65
C SER A 87 10.21 -6.18 -14.08
N SER A 88 10.58 -7.30 -14.73
CA SER A 88 10.05 -7.69 -16.05
C SER A 88 8.56 -7.99 -16.05
N LEU A 89 7.99 -8.26 -14.87
CA LEU A 89 6.58 -8.59 -14.68
C LEU A 89 5.75 -7.38 -14.24
N GLY A 90 6.34 -6.19 -14.29
CA GLY A 90 5.69 -4.93 -13.90
C GLY A 90 5.81 -4.63 -12.40
N SER A 91 5.28 -3.46 -12.05
CA SER A 91 5.18 -2.95 -10.69
C SER A 91 3.72 -2.97 -10.23
N GLN A 92 3.45 -2.75 -8.95
CA GLN A 92 2.10 -2.76 -8.40
C GLN A 92 1.92 -1.69 -7.33
N VAL A 93 0.74 -1.08 -7.30
CA VAL A 93 0.20 -0.40 -6.12
C VAL A 93 -1.09 -1.09 -5.70
N TYR A 94 -1.24 -1.32 -4.40
CA TYR A 94 -2.44 -1.89 -3.79
C TYR A 94 -3.29 -0.78 -3.21
N GLY A 95 -4.61 -0.93 -3.24
CA GLY A 95 -5.52 0.06 -2.68
C GLY A 95 -6.62 -0.52 -1.80
N ARG A 96 -7.09 0.23 -0.81
CA ARG A 96 -8.33 -0.09 -0.09
C ARG A 96 -8.99 1.20 0.39
N ALA A 97 -10.31 1.26 0.28
CA ALA A 97 -11.05 2.47 0.60
C ALA A 97 -12.28 2.21 1.45
N ALA A 98 -12.56 3.13 2.37
CA ALA A 98 -13.75 3.09 3.21
C ALA A 98 -14.11 4.48 3.74
N TRP A 99 -15.35 4.61 4.22
CA TRP A 99 -15.73 5.71 5.09
C TRP A 99 -15.09 5.52 6.46
N HIS A 100 -14.50 6.59 6.99
CA HIS A 100 -13.91 6.65 8.32
C HIS A 100 -14.19 8.03 8.92
N LYS A 101 -14.94 8.07 10.03
CA LYS A 101 -15.34 9.32 10.73
C LYS A 101 -15.81 10.43 9.78
N ASP A 102 -16.82 10.12 8.96
CA ASP A 102 -17.46 11.03 7.98
C ASP A 102 -16.53 11.56 6.87
N ARG A 103 -15.40 10.89 6.63
CA ARG A 103 -14.48 11.15 5.51
C ARG A 103 -14.24 9.88 4.73
N TRP A 104 -13.96 10.01 3.45
CA TRP A 104 -13.62 8.87 2.62
C TRP A 104 -12.11 8.70 2.55
N ALA A 105 -11.60 7.63 3.11
CA ALA A 105 -10.19 7.31 3.11
C ALA A 105 -9.87 6.34 1.98
N ILE A 106 -8.83 6.64 1.20
CA ILE A 106 -8.26 5.71 0.22
C ILE A 106 -6.80 5.46 0.62
N MET A 107 -6.51 4.27 1.13
CA MET A 107 -5.15 3.84 1.39
C MET A 107 -4.54 3.28 0.11
N TYR A 108 -3.33 3.72 -0.21
CA TYR A 108 -2.48 3.15 -1.24
C TYR A 108 -1.23 2.57 -0.59
N ALA A 109 -0.83 1.37 -1.01
CA ALA A 109 0.32 0.68 -0.44
C ALA A 109 1.21 0.09 -1.54
N TRP A 110 2.52 0.16 -1.32
CA TRP A 110 3.55 -0.40 -2.18
C TRP A 110 4.39 -1.38 -1.40
N TYR A 111 4.70 -2.50 -2.04
CA TYR A 111 5.62 -3.50 -1.51
C TYR A 111 7.00 -3.33 -2.12
N PHE A 112 8.01 -3.40 -1.27
CA PHE A 112 9.41 -3.38 -1.65
C PHE A 112 10.08 -4.68 -1.19
N SER A 113 10.91 -5.27 -2.04
CA SER A 113 11.49 -6.60 -1.78
C SER A 113 12.42 -6.64 -0.56
N LYS A 114 13.04 -5.51 -0.24
CA LYS A 114 13.85 -5.27 0.96
C LYS A 114 13.80 -3.79 1.30
N ASP A 115 14.13 -3.47 2.54
CA ASP A 115 14.50 -2.13 2.95
C ASP A 115 15.86 -2.17 3.63
N MET A 116 16.64 -1.12 3.41
CA MET A 116 17.99 -0.98 3.92
C MET A 116 18.16 0.44 4.41
N TYR A 117 18.83 0.60 5.54
CA TYR A 117 19.09 1.88 6.17
C TYR A 117 20.51 1.93 6.71
N PHE A 118 21.04 3.13 6.82
CA PHE A 118 22.37 3.36 7.35
C PHE A 118 22.28 3.60 8.85
N ASN A 119 22.98 2.81 9.66
CA ASN A 119 23.31 3.23 11.02
C ASN A 119 24.76 3.72 11.03
N HIS A 120 25.16 4.52 12.03
CA HIS A 120 26.44 5.25 12.07
C HIS A 120 27.71 4.41 11.79
N PHE A 121 27.65 3.07 11.88
CA PHE A 121 28.80 2.19 11.69
C PHE A 121 28.57 1.02 10.73
N ASP A 122 27.33 0.66 10.36
CA ASP A 122 26.99 -0.49 9.52
C ASP A 122 25.72 -0.27 8.67
N GLU A 123 25.64 -0.94 7.52
CA GLU A 123 24.40 -1.07 6.75
C GLU A 123 23.50 -2.14 7.39
N GLU A 124 22.31 -1.73 7.83
CA GLU A 124 21.29 -2.63 8.37
C GLU A 124 20.06 -2.65 7.45
N GLY A 125 19.12 -3.54 7.74
CA GLY A 125 17.88 -3.61 6.99
C GLY A 125 17.13 -4.92 7.21
N HIS A 126 16.00 -5.02 6.52
CA HIS A 126 15.15 -6.20 6.58
C HIS A 126 14.67 -6.62 5.20
N ARG A 127 14.40 -7.92 5.08
CA ARG A 127 13.68 -8.48 3.95
C ARG A 127 12.23 -7.98 4.04
N HIS A 128 11.67 -7.61 2.89
CA HIS A 128 10.34 -7.02 2.75
C HIS A 128 10.23 -5.62 3.33
N ASN A 129 9.42 -4.78 2.70
CA ASN A 129 8.91 -3.55 3.29
C ASN A 129 7.57 -3.18 2.66
N TRP A 130 6.74 -2.47 3.42
CA TRP A 130 5.47 -1.91 2.95
C TRP A 130 5.42 -0.42 3.26
N GLY A 131 5.37 0.40 2.22
CA GLY A 131 5.08 1.84 2.34
C GLY A 131 3.60 2.09 2.06
N SER A 132 2.97 3.01 2.79
CA SER A 132 1.59 3.38 2.53
C SER A 132 1.29 4.86 2.72
N THR A 133 0.25 5.32 2.02
CA THR A 133 -0.34 6.65 2.19
C THR A 133 -1.86 6.54 2.25
N VAL A 134 -2.52 7.48 2.92
CA VAL A 134 -3.97 7.63 2.90
C VAL A 134 -4.33 8.98 2.31
N VAL A 135 -5.13 8.97 1.25
CA VAL A 135 -5.75 10.16 0.69
C VAL A 135 -7.14 10.31 1.29
N TRP A 136 -7.37 11.41 2.01
CA TRP A 136 -8.62 11.70 2.68
C TRP A 136 -9.48 12.62 1.82
N LEU A 137 -10.65 12.15 1.40
CA LEU A 137 -11.62 12.88 0.61
C LEU A 137 -12.83 13.30 1.44
N ASP A 138 -13.52 14.35 0.99
CA ASP A 138 -14.83 14.72 1.51
C ASP A 138 -15.90 13.66 1.19
N ASN A 139 -16.11 13.37 -0.09
CA ASN A 139 -17.09 12.41 -0.56
C ASN A 139 -16.73 11.94 -1.99
N PRO A 140 -16.50 10.64 -2.24
CA PRO A 140 -16.09 10.14 -3.54
C PRO A 140 -17.23 10.19 -4.58
N ALA A 141 -18.49 10.33 -4.14
CA ALA A 141 -19.68 10.26 -4.98
C ALA A 141 -20.10 11.60 -5.59
N VAL A 142 -19.46 12.72 -5.22
CA VAL A 142 -19.75 14.03 -5.82
C VAL A 142 -18.97 14.23 -7.12
N GLU A 143 -19.40 15.18 -7.96
CA GLU A 143 -18.76 15.46 -9.25
C GLU A 143 -17.27 15.84 -9.12
N ARG A 144 -16.94 16.61 -8.06
CA ARG A 144 -15.59 17.10 -7.78
C ARG A 144 -15.23 16.83 -6.32
N PRO A 145 -14.84 15.60 -5.98
CA PRO A 145 -14.38 15.28 -4.62
C PRO A 145 -13.15 16.13 -4.30
N LYS A 146 -13.07 16.63 -3.08
CA LYS A 146 -11.95 17.41 -2.58
C LYS A 146 -11.04 16.53 -1.75
N ILE A 147 -9.74 16.67 -1.98
CA ILE A 147 -8.72 16.12 -1.09
C ILE A 147 -8.62 17.05 0.12
N LEU A 148 -8.87 16.51 1.31
CA LEU A 148 -8.84 17.25 2.56
C LEU A 148 -7.51 17.10 3.30
N ALA A 149 -6.86 15.95 3.11
CA ALA A 149 -5.53 15.68 3.63
C ALA A 149 -4.91 14.50 2.90
N VAL A 150 -3.59 14.38 3.01
CA VAL A 150 -2.83 13.19 2.66
C VAL A 150 -1.93 12.86 3.84
N THR A 151 -1.94 11.60 4.25
CA THR A 151 -1.10 11.07 5.31
C THR A 151 -0.14 10.06 4.72
N THR A 152 1.16 10.17 4.98
CA THR A 152 2.16 9.19 4.54
C THR A 152 2.81 8.52 5.73
N ALA A 153 2.96 7.19 5.67
CA ALA A 153 3.76 6.44 6.62
C ALA A 153 5.24 6.74 6.38
N THR A 154 5.96 7.23 7.39
CA THR A 154 7.41 7.44 7.31
C THR A 154 8.15 6.28 7.97
N ALA A 155 9.48 6.30 7.90
CA ALA A 155 10.31 5.33 8.61
C ALA A 155 10.02 5.37 10.12
N ASN A 156 10.25 4.25 10.82
CA ASN A 156 10.12 4.11 12.27
C ASN A 156 8.69 4.28 12.84
N GLY A 157 7.65 4.18 12.01
CA GLY A 157 6.25 4.22 12.47
C GLY A 157 5.70 5.62 12.72
N GLU A 158 6.48 6.65 12.38
CA GLU A 158 5.98 8.02 12.30
C GLU A 158 5.10 8.20 11.06
N TYR A 159 4.36 9.31 11.01
CA TYR A 159 3.54 9.67 9.86
C TYR A 159 3.59 11.17 9.62
N ASP A 160 3.63 11.57 8.34
CA ASP A 160 3.51 12.96 7.94
C ASP A 160 2.10 13.25 7.44
N ASN A 161 1.53 14.36 7.92
CA ASN A 161 0.17 14.78 7.63
C ASN A 161 0.19 16.13 6.93
N LYS A 162 -0.20 16.17 5.66
CA LYS A 162 -0.45 17.42 4.94
C LYS A 162 -1.96 17.62 4.81
N LYS A 163 -2.49 18.66 5.45
CA LYS A 163 -3.92 19.04 5.40
C LYS A 163 -4.14 20.18 4.42
N ASP A 164 -5.32 20.21 3.82
CA ASP A 164 -5.79 21.39 3.08
C ASP A 164 -5.97 22.56 4.03
N GLY A 165 -5.18 23.62 3.82
CA GLY A 165 -5.08 24.75 4.73
C GLY A 165 -3.88 25.65 4.43
N PRO A 166 -3.69 26.72 5.22
CA PRO A 166 -2.50 27.55 5.12
C PRO A 166 -1.25 26.70 5.45
N PRO A 167 -0.12 26.91 4.76
CA PRO A 167 1.09 26.17 5.05
C PRO A 167 1.55 26.36 6.49
N SER A 168 2.11 25.30 7.08
CA SER A 168 2.81 25.40 8.35
C SER A 168 4.09 26.20 8.15
N CYS A 169 4.38 27.11 9.07
CA CYS A 169 5.60 27.91 9.04
C CYS A 169 6.35 27.74 10.36
N ASP A 170 7.65 27.48 10.26
CA ASP A 170 8.55 27.39 11.41
C ASP A 170 9.85 28.15 11.13
N HIS A 171 10.31 28.92 12.11
CA HIS A 171 11.55 29.71 12.05
C HIS A 171 11.81 30.50 10.74
N GLY A 172 10.75 31.02 10.11
CA GLY A 172 10.84 31.83 8.89
C GLY A 172 10.89 31.02 7.59
N SER A 173 10.79 29.70 7.67
CA SER A 173 10.51 28.80 6.55
C SER A 173 9.05 28.36 6.60
N CYS A 174 8.43 28.13 5.45
CA CYS A 174 7.08 27.59 5.36
C CYS A 174 7.08 26.38 4.44
N ASP A 175 6.21 25.43 4.74
CA ASP A 175 5.89 24.34 3.81
C ASP A 175 5.34 24.94 2.49
N PRO A 176 5.50 24.22 1.37
CA PRO A 176 4.78 24.52 0.14
C PRO A 176 3.25 24.57 0.36
N PRO A 177 2.52 25.39 -0.42
CA PRO A 177 1.07 25.31 -0.52
C PRO A 177 0.57 23.87 -0.72
N PHE A 178 -0.53 23.51 -0.07
CA PHE A 178 -1.09 22.15 -0.17
C PHE A 178 -1.28 21.71 -1.63
N THR A 179 -1.73 22.61 -2.50
CA THR A 179 -1.94 22.36 -3.93
C THR A 179 -0.67 21.98 -4.71
N ASP A 180 0.52 22.35 -4.22
CA ASP A 180 1.78 22.15 -4.93
C ASP A 180 2.27 20.69 -4.83
N TYR A 181 1.71 19.91 -3.90
CA TYR A 181 1.94 18.47 -3.77
C TYR A 181 1.14 17.63 -4.77
N PHE A 182 0.36 18.25 -5.65
CA PHE A 182 -0.52 17.55 -6.58
C PHE A 182 -0.19 17.86 -8.04
N ASN A 183 -0.26 16.83 -8.88
CA ASN A 183 -0.38 16.97 -10.33
C ASN A 183 -1.82 16.64 -10.73
N ASP A 184 -2.59 17.68 -11.06
CA ASP A 184 -4.06 17.63 -11.14
C ASP A 184 -4.69 17.12 -9.82
N THR A 185 -5.24 15.90 -9.83
CA THR A 185 -5.84 15.24 -8.67
C THR A 185 -4.95 14.17 -8.06
N ARG A 186 -3.70 14.03 -8.53
CA ARG A 186 -2.79 12.97 -8.08
C ARG A 186 -1.81 13.52 -7.06
N PRO A 187 -1.79 12.99 -5.83
CA PRO A 187 -0.71 13.25 -4.90
C PRO A 187 0.63 12.81 -5.51
N MET A 188 1.67 13.61 -5.35
CA MET A 188 3.02 13.28 -5.80
C MET A 188 3.85 12.83 -4.61
N LEU A 189 4.37 11.60 -4.66
CA LEU A 189 5.15 11.00 -3.59
C LEU A 189 6.58 10.75 -4.05
N LYS A 190 7.50 10.76 -3.09
CA LYS A 190 8.84 10.20 -3.26
C LYS A 190 9.10 9.13 -2.21
N TYR A 191 9.84 8.10 -2.59
CA TYR A 191 10.28 7.02 -1.70
C TYR A 191 11.77 6.76 -1.84
N GLY A 192 12.44 6.62 -0.70
CA GLY A 192 13.82 6.17 -0.61
C GLY A 192 14.64 7.03 0.34
N ILE A 193 15.96 6.82 0.35
CA ILE A 193 16.87 7.55 1.24
C ILE A 193 17.19 8.90 0.61
N GLY A 194 16.78 9.98 1.29
CA GLY A 194 17.16 11.36 0.94
C GLY A 194 18.62 11.68 1.28
N GLU A 195 19.12 12.81 0.77
CA GLU A 195 20.53 13.24 0.95
C GLU A 195 20.97 13.38 2.42
N TYR A 196 20.02 13.62 3.32
CA TYR A 196 20.24 13.79 4.76
C TYR A 196 19.48 12.78 5.61
N GLU A 197 18.94 11.73 4.98
CA GLU A 197 18.15 10.70 5.68
C GLU A 197 18.98 9.44 5.84
N GLU A 198 18.76 8.74 6.95
CA GLU A 198 19.41 7.46 7.25
C GLU A 198 18.52 6.26 6.86
N THR A 199 17.22 6.49 6.69
CA THR A 199 16.19 5.46 6.44
C THR A 199 15.36 5.83 5.21
N ALA A 200 14.79 4.83 4.52
CA ALA A 200 13.91 5.09 3.40
C ALA A 200 12.57 5.65 3.91
N THR A 201 12.19 6.83 3.43
CA THR A 201 10.93 7.47 3.81
C THR A 201 9.98 7.57 2.61
N LEU A 202 8.68 7.43 2.86
CA LEU A 202 7.64 7.78 1.89
C LEU A 202 7.01 9.10 2.32
N VAL A 203 7.13 10.13 1.48
CA VAL A 203 6.63 11.47 1.78
C VAL A 203 6.04 12.13 0.54
N LEU A 204 5.18 13.14 0.75
CA LEU A 204 4.75 14.04 -0.31
C LEU A 204 5.92 14.86 -0.85
N THR A 205 5.88 15.16 -2.14
CA THR A 205 6.88 16.00 -2.82
C THR A 205 6.21 17.02 -3.75
N THR A 206 6.87 18.15 -3.97
CA THR A 206 6.49 19.13 -4.99
C THR A 206 7.18 18.87 -6.33
N GLU A 207 8.06 17.86 -6.38
CA GLU A 207 8.72 17.43 -7.60
C GLU A 207 7.72 16.73 -8.51
N LYS A 208 7.57 17.24 -9.74
CA LYS A 208 6.71 16.65 -10.77
C LYS A 208 7.40 15.48 -11.48
N LEU A 209 7.88 14.54 -10.66
CA LEU A 209 8.57 13.33 -11.05
C LEU A 209 7.80 12.13 -10.50
N GLY A 210 8.10 10.95 -11.04
CA GLY A 210 7.52 9.70 -10.58
C GLY A 210 6.60 9.03 -11.57
N GLU A 211 6.42 7.73 -11.34
CA GLU A 211 5.71 6.82 -12.23
C GLU A 211 4.38 6.40 -11.62
N LEU A 212 3.46 5.96 -12.48
CA LEU A 212 2.23 5.31 -12.05
C LEU A 212 2.41 3.79 -12.15
N GLN A 213 2.01 3.08 -11.10
CA GLN A 213 1.94 1.62 -11.10
C GLN A 213 0.50 1.18 -11.35
N ASP A 214 0.30 -0.03 -11.88
CA ASP A 214 -1.04 -0.59 -12.01
C ASP A 214 -1.66 -0.75 -10.63
N LEU A 215 -2.90 -0.25 -10.48
CA LEU A 215 -3.65 -0.30 -9.23
C LEU A 215 -4.54 -1.53 -9.20
N ILE A 216 -4.46 -2.28 -8.11
CA ILE A 216 -5.45 -3.30 -7.77
C ILE A 216 -6.00 -2.98 -6.38
N ILE A 217 -7.32 -2.79 -6.26
CA ILE A 217 -7.92 -2.56 -4.94
C ILE A 217 -8.30 -3.89 -4.27
N TRP A 218 -8.39 -3.90 -2.95
CA TRP A 218 -8.64 -5.08 -2.12
C TRP A 218 -9.84 -5.92 -2.61
N GLU A 219 -10.93 -5.26 -2.96
CA GLU A 219 -12.16 -5.90 -3.43
C GLU A 219 -12.02 -6.53 -4.83
N GLN A 220 -10.99 -6.15 -5.60
CA GLN A 220 -10.70 -6.68 -6.93
C GLN A 220 -9.68 -7.83 -6.93
N LEU A 221 -9.00 -8.07 -5.80
CA LEU A 221 -8.11 -9.23 -5.65
C LEU A 221 -8.90 -10.53 -5.70
N THR A 222 -8.23 -11.61 -6.11
CA THR A 222 -8.75 -12.97 -5.94
C THR A 222 -8.84 -13.32 -4.45
N GLU A 223 -9.65 -14.32 -4.12
CA GLU A 223 -9.75 -14.82 -2.73
C GLU A 223 -8.40 -15.34 -2.26
N GLU A 224 -7.70 -16.11 -3.10
CA GLU A 224 -6.38 -16.65 -2.82
C GLU A 224 -5.34 -15.56 -2.54
N ALA A 225 -5.40 -14.44 -3.26
CA ALA A 225 -4.49 -13.32 -3.03
C ALA A 225 -4.81 -12.56 -1.74
N ARG A 226 -6.09 -12.38 -1.39
CA ARG A 226 -6.49 -11.77 -0.12
C ARG A 226 -6.09 -12.63 1.07
N ASP A 227 -6.33 -13.93 0.98
CA ASP A 227 -5.96 -14.90 2.02
C ASP A 227 -4.44 -14.90 2.20
N ALA A 228 -3.68 -15.00 1.10
CA ALA A 228 -2.23 -15.01 1.16
C ALA A 228 -1.64 -13.71 1.73
N LEU A 229 -2.19 -12.54 1.41
CA LEU A 229 -1.76 -11.27 2.01
C LEU A 229 -2.07 -11.18 3.51
N SER A 230 -3.16 -11.81 3.95
CA SER A 230 -3.58 -11.80 5.35
C SER A 230 -2.79 -12.81 6.20
N GLU A 231 -2.40 -13.94 5.62
CA GLU A 231 -1.74 -15.04 6.34
C GLU A 231 -0.20 -15.00 6.24
N THR A 232 0.36 -14.40 5.18
CA THR A 232 1.82 -14.41 4.97
C THR A 232 2.54 -13.52 5.98
N ASN A 233 3.50 -14.11 6.69
CA ASN A 233 4.44 -13.35 7.50
C ASN A 233 5.54 -12.72 6.64
N PHE A 234 5.41 -11.41 6.40
CA PHE A 234 6.42 -10.56 5.75
C PHE A 234 7.48 -10.02 6.72
N GLY A 235 7.42 -10.38 8.00
CA GLY A 235 8.30 -9.88 9.07
C GLY A 235 7.63 -8.75 9.87
N GLU A 236 8.09 -8.56 11.11
CA GLU A 236 7.51 -7.61 12.06
C GLU A 236 7.59 -6.15 11.60
N MET A 237 8.57 -5.83 10.76
CA MET A 237 8.80 -4.48 10.21
C MET A 237 8.06 -4.23 8.89
N ALA A 238 7.35 -5.23 8.34
CA ALA A 238 6.69 -5.16 7.04
C ALA A 238 5.24 -5.66 7.11
N LEU A 239 4.46 -5.06 8.01
CA LEU A 239 3.03 -5.38 8.13
C LEU A 239 2.26 -4.89 6.90
N VAL A 240 1.35 -5.73 6.38
CA VAL A 240 0.51 -5.36 5.23
C VAL A 240 -0.57 -4.37 5.72
N PRO A 241 -0.62 -3.12 5.23
CA PRO A 241 -1.40 -2.09 5.91
C PRO A 241 -2.89 -2.10 5.57
N PHE A 242 -3.28 -2.76 4.48
CA PHE A 242 -4.64 -2.71 3.94
C PHE A 242 -5.44 -4.02 4.09
N ILE A 243 -4.90 -5.02 4.79
CA ILE A 243 -5.66 -6.25 5.14
C ILE A 243 -6.70 -5.97 6.22
N ASP A 244 -7.65 -6.89 6.40
CA ASP A 244 -8.78 -6.72 7.33
C ASP A 244 -8.33 -6.40 8.76
N ASP A 245 -7.30 -7.08 9.26
CA ASP A 245 -6.80 -6.92 10.63
C ASP A 245 -6.16 -5.55 10.88
N ASN A 246 -5.58 -4.93 9.84
CA ASN A 246 -4.74 -3.75 9.97
C ASN A 246 -5.41 -2.47 9.46
N PHE A 247 -6.28 -2.57 8.46
CA PHE A 247 -6.77 -1.41 7.71
C PHE A 247 -7.43 -0.36 8.59
N ASN A 248 -8.38 -0.75 9.45
CA ASN A 248 -9.06 0.21 10.33
C ASN A 248 -8.13 0.77 11.41
N LEU A 249 -7.17 -0.02 11.90
CA LEU A 249 -6.18 0.44 12.88
C LEU A 249 -5.30 1.53 12.28
N TYR A 250 -4.80 1.32 11.07
CA TYR A 250 -4.02 2.33 10.36
C TYR A 250 -4.85 3.57 10.00
N LEU A 251 -6.12 3.42 9.63
CA LEU A 251 -6.99 4.59 9.43
C LEU A 251 -7.18 5.40 10.70
N GLU A 252 -7.30 4.77 11.87
CA GLU A 252 -7.35 5.48 13.14
C GLU A 252 -6.04 6.23 13.43
N VAL A 253 -4.89 5.56 13.28
CA VAL A 253 -3.56 6.16 13.54
C VAL A 253 -3.25 7.28 12.54
N TYR A 254 -3.59 7.11 11.28
CA TYR A 254 -3.33 8.06 10.20
C TYR A 254 -4.40 9.14 10.08
N ASN A 255 -5.42 9.15 10.93
CA ASN A 255 -6.47 10.16 10.85
C ASN A 255 -5.91 11.54 11.25
N PRO A 256 -5.76 12.48 10.31
CA PRO A 256 -5.16 13.76 10.62
C PRO A 256 -6.15 14.67 11.37
N PHE A 257 -7.44 14.33 11.44
CA PHE A 257 -8.50 15.19 11.97
C PHE A 257 -8.84 14.96 13.44
N GLN A 258 -7.97 14.24 14.17
CA GLN A 258 -8.07 14.06 15.62
C GLN A 258 -7.64 15.31 16.40
#